data_AF-V4HJ32-F1
#
_entry.id   AF-V4HJ32-F1
#
_cell.length_a   1.000
_cell.length_b   1.000
_cell.length_c   1.000
_cell.angle_alpha   90.00
_cell.angle_beta   90.00
_cell.angle_gamma   90.00
#
_symmetry.space_group_name_H-M   'P 1'
#
loop_
_entity.id
_entity.type
_entity.pdbx_description
1 polymer ?
#
loop_
_entity_poly.entity_id
_entity_poly.type
_entity_poly.pdbx_seq_one_letter_code
_entity_poly.pdbx_strand_id
1 'polypeptide(L)'
;MFSYENFTALQEYYSIAVLPVYFIALFISWKNINFRYLISMLIAIELFDSATYLHIVPLGSVYYLWGAFVCALFIIPVMGRRLIAGKLESKFAFFKQAKESYHFTKQEGGLLFLYFLTAITFLITFVEISLYKIQLTSGVPFRIHMYGPFHTLISFFELFLVISMVVGNKTRQEEGHHNFA
;
A
#
# COMPACT_ATOMS: atom_id res chain seq x y z
N MET A 1 -29.65 -6.12 -3.00
CA MET A 1 -28.76 -7.14 -2.42
C MET A 1 -27.47 -7.12 -3.24
N PHE A 2 -26.53 -6.24 -2.90
CA PHE A 2 -25.19 -6.27 -3.50
C PHE A 2 -24.53 -7.55 -2.97
N SER A 3 -24.48 -8.60 -3.81
CA SER A 3 -24.00 -9.92 -3.39
C SER A 3 -22.55 -9.81 -2.90
N TYR A 4 -22.26 -10.46 -1.79
CA TYR A 4 -20.92 -10.60 -1.20
C TYR A 4 -19.89 -11.14 -2.22
N GLU A 5 -20.38 -11.90 -3.20
CA GLU A 5 -19.64 -12.45 -4.34
C GLU A 5 -19.07 -11.35 -5.26
N ASN A 6 -19.77 -10.23 -5.41
CA ASN A 6 -19.29 -9.13 -6.25
C ASN A 6 -18.11 -8.39 -5.61
N PHE A 7 -18.09 -8.27 -4.28
CA PHE A 7 -16.97 -7.64 -3.56
C PHE A 7 -15.75 -8.55 -3.52
N THR A 8 -15.95 -9.86 -3.41
CA THR A 8 -14.84 -10.84 -3.48
C THR A 8 -14.22 -10.87 -4.87
N ALA A 9 -15.02 -10.87 -5.95
CA ALA A 9 -14.50 -10.78 -7.32
C ALA A 9 -13.73 -9.47 -7.58
N LEU A 10 -14.23 -8.33 -7.09
CA LEU A 10 -13.52 -7.05 -7.19
C LEU A 10 -12.20 -7.05 -6.41
N GLN A 11 -12.18 -7.68 -5.25
CA GLN A 11 -10.98 -7.81 -4.43
C GLN A 11 -9.93 -8.72 -5.09
N GLU A 12 -10.35 -9.82 -5.72
CA GLU A 12 -9.47 -10.69 -6.51
C GLU A 12 -8.88 -9.94 -7.71
N TYR A 13 -9.71 -9.19 -8.45
CA TYR A 13 -9.24 -8.35 -9.55
C TYR A 13 -8.22 -7.32 -9.08
N TYR A 14 -8.48 -6.69 -7.93
CA TYR A 14 -7.55 -5.74 -7.31
C TYR A 14 -6.19 -6.37 -7.02
N SER A 15 -6.17 -7.52 -6.34
CA SER A 15 -4.92 -8.23 -6.01
C SER A 15 -4.07 -8.54 -7.23
N ILE A 16 -4.70 -8.77 -8.39
CA ILE A 16 -3.98 -8.99 -9.65
C ILE A 16 -3.54 -7.67 -10.30
N ALA A 17 -4.34 -6.61 -10.18
CA ALA A 17 -4.13 -5.33 -10.88
C ALA A 17 -3.09 -4.40 -10.22
N VAL A 18 -2.92 -4.45 -8.90
CA VAL A 18 -2.01 -3.55 -8.14
C VAL A 18 -0.58 -3.61 -8.64
N LEU A 19 -0.04 -4.82 -8.73
CA LEU A 19 1.36 -5.04 -9.04
C LEU A 19 1.73 -4.56 -10.46
N PRO A 20 0.94 -4.86 -11.53
CA PRO A 20 1.08 -4.23 -12.83
C PRO A 20 1.00 -2.69 -12.80
N VAL A 21 0.07 -2.12 -12.02
CA VAL A 21 -0.05 -0.66 -11.88
C VAL A 21 1.21 -0.06 -11.25
N TYR A 22 1.78 -0.70 -10.23
CA TYR A 22 3.06 -0.29 -9.64
C TYR A 22 4.23 -0.37 -10.62
N PHE A 23 4.29 -1.39 -11.46
CA PHE A 23 5.31 -1.44 -12.52
C PHE A 23 5.15 -0.32 -13.54
N ILE A 24 3.92 -0.06 -14.00
CA ILE A 24 3.63 1.06 -14.92
C ILE A 24 4.00 2.40 -14.26
N ALA A 25 3.62 2.59 -13.00
CA ALA A 25 3.98 3.77 -12.21
C ALA A 25 5.50 3.95 -12.11
N LEU A 26 6.26 2.86 -11.92
CA LEU A 26 7.71 2.87 -11.87
C LEU A 26 8.32 3.32 -13.21
N PHE A 27 7.81 2.80 -14.33
CA PHE A 27 8.28 3.19 -15.67
C PHE A 27 7.99 4.66 -15.98
N ILE A 28 6.80 5.16 -15.65
CA ILE A 28 6.46 6.58 -15.88
C ILE A 28 7.27 7.49 -14.94
N SER A 29 7.46 7.07 -13.69
CA SER A 29 8.20 7.86 -12.68
C SER A 29 9.72 7.74 -12.78
N TRP A 30 10.26 7.05 -13.79
CA TRP A 30 11.67 6.67 -13.87
C TRP A 30 12.66 7.85 -13.79
N LYS A 31 12.26 9.03 -14.29
CA LYS A 31 13.06 10.27 -14.24
C LYS A 31 13.09 10.91 -12.85
N ASN A 32 12.09 10.68 -12.00
CA ASN A 32 12.03 11.25 -10.66
C ASN A 32 12.55 10.24 -9.63
N ILE A 33 13.74 10.50 -9.09
CA ILE A 33 14.39 9.58 -8.15
C ILE A 33 13.60 9.35 -6.85
N ASN A 34 12.88 10.35 -6.35
CA ASN A 34 12.09 10.24 -5.13
C ASN A 34 10.91 9.26 -5.33
N PHE A 35 10.17 9.41 -6.43
CA PHE A 35 9.07 8.50 -6.75
C PHE A 35 9.57 7.12 -7.15
N ARG A 36 10.63 7.02 -7.94
CA ARG A 36 11.24 5.73 -8.29
C ARG A 36 11.62 4.95 -7.04
N TYR A 37 12.27 5.61 -6.08
CA TYR A 37 12.65 4.97 -4.82
C TYR A 37 11.43 4.52 -4.00
N LEU A 38 10.42 5.38 -3.87
CA LEU A 38 9.18 5.03 -3.16
C LEU A 38 8.48 3.83 -3.82
N ILE A 39 8.19 3.89 -5.12
CA ILE A 39 7.48 2.83 -5.84
C ILE A 39 8.28 1.52 -5.82
N SER A 40 9.61 1.55 -5.96
CA SER A 40 10.45 0.36 -5.80
C SER A 40 10.30 -0.30 -4.42
N MET A 41 10.22 0.48 -3.34
CA MET A 41 10.00 -0.06 -2.00
C MET A 41 8.60 -0.65 -1.85
N LEU A 42 7.57 0.00 -2.42
CA LEU A 42 6.21 -0.53 -2.40
C LEU A 42 6.10 -1.85 -3.17
N ILE A 43 6.72 -1.95 -4.36
CA ILE A 43 6.79 -3.21 -5.15
C ILE A 43 7.47 -4.32 -4.35
N ALA A 44 8.57 -4.02 -3.66
CA ALA A 44 9.28 -5.03 -2.87
C ALA A 44 8.41 -5.59 -1.73
N ILE A 45 7.61 -4.74 -1.09
CA ILE A 45 6.69 -5.16 -0.02
C ILE A 45 5.50 -5.93 -0.62
N GLU A 46 4.95 -5.49 -1.74
CA GLU A 46 3.85 -6.18 -2.44
C GLU A 46 4.26 -7.59 -2.90
N LEU A 47 5.48 -7.72 -3.43
CA LEU A 47 6.05 -9.03 -3.80
C LEU A 47 6.24 -9.92 -2.58
N PHE A 48 6.67 -9.35 -1.46
CA PHE A 48 6.82 -10.07 -0.20
C PHE A 48 5.46 -10.56 0.34
N ASP A 49 4.44 -9.71 0.32
CA ASP A 49 3.09 -10.10 0.72
C ASP A 49 2.53 -11.21 -0.18
N SER A 50 2.63 -11.02 -1.50
CA SER A 50 2.21 -12.01 -2.50
C SER A 50 2.90 -13.37 -2.32
N ALA A 51 4.21 -13.37 -2.03
CA ALA A 51 4.97 -14.60 -1.80
C ALA A 51 4.58 -15.31 -0.48
N THR A 52 4.14 -14.55 0.52
CA THR A 52 3.76 -15.11 1.83
C THR A 52 2.27 -15.48 1.93
N TYR A 53 1.44 -14.97 1.02
CA TYR A 53 -0.01 -15.16 1.01
C TYR A 53 -0.44 -16.63 1.17
N LEU A 54 0.09 -17.54 0.34
CA LEU A 54 -0.28 -18.96 0.37
C LEU A 54 0.08 -19.66 1.69
N HIS A 55 1.08 -19.15 2.41
CA HIS A 55 1.50 -19.71 3.70
C HIS A 55 0.68 -19.16 4.86
N ILE A 56 0.22 -17.91 4.77
CA ILE A 56 -0.43 -17.21 5.87
C ILE A 56 -1.95 -17.41 5.87
N VAL A 57 -2.60 -17.49 4.71
CA VAL A 57 -4.06 -17.67 4.61
C VAL A 57 -4.56 -18.89 5.38
N PRO A 58 -3.91 -20.07 5.33
CA PRO A 58 -4.35 -21.25 6.10
C PRO A 58 -4.30 -21.04 7.63
N LEU A 59 -3.56 -20.05 8.14
CA LEU A 59 -3.43 -19.77 9.57
C LEU A 59 -4.67 -19.08 10.18
N GLY A 60 -5.71 -18.83 9.36
CA GLY A 60 -7.03 -18.41 9.83
C GLY A 60 -7.02 -17.04 10.50
N SER A 61 -7.11 -16.98 11.83
CA SER A 61 -7.12 -15.68 12.53
C SER A 61 -5.78 -14.96 12.46
N VAL A 62 -4.66 -15.69 12.40
CA VAL A 62 -3.32 -15.09 12.36
C VAL A 62 -3.09 -14.31 11.06
N TYR A 63 -3.80 -14.64 9.99
CA TYR A 63 -3.79 -13.88 8.74
C TYR A 63 -4.12 -12.39 8.95
N TYR A 64 -5.06 -12.08 9.84
CA TYR A 64 -5.41 -10.68 10.10
C TYR A 64 -4.32 -9.92 10.85
N LEU A 65 -3.58 -10.60 11.73
CA LEU A 65 -2.42 -10.01 12.39
C LEU A 65 -1.27 -9.81 11.41
N TRP A 66 -1.07 -10.76 10.49
CA TRP A 66 -0.12 -10.62 9.38
C TRP A 66 -0.47 -9.44 8.47
N GLY A 67 -1.75 -9.30 8.09
CA GLY A 67 -2.20 -8.16 7.29
C GLY A 67 -1.88 -6.81 7.96
N ALA A 68 -2.12 -6.69 9.27
CA ALA A 68 -1.72 -5.50 10.03
C ALA A 68 -0.19 -5.27 10.02
N PHE A 69 0.61 -6.35 10.11
CA PHE A 69 2.06 -6.28 10.00
C PHE A 69 2.52 -5.81 8.60
N VAL A 70 1.93 -6.34 7.53
CA VAL A 70 2.23 -5.92 6.15
C VAL A 70 1.85 -4.45 5.94
N CYS A 71 0.71 -3.99 6.46
CA CYS A 71 0.38 -2.56 6.45
C CYS A 71 1.45 -1.72 7.15
N ALA A 72 2.00 -2.18 8.27
CA ALA A 72 3.11 -1.49 8.92
C ALA A 72 4.38 -1.46 8.04
N LEU A 73 4.66 -2.54 7.31
CA LEU A 73 5.75 -2.57 6.32
C LEU A 73 5.55 -1.52 5.23
N PHE A 74 4.33 -1.28 4.76
CA PHE A 74 4.01 -0.22 3.79
C PHE A 74 4.15 1.21 4.36
N ILE A 75 3.88 1.40 5.66
CA ILE A 75 4.02 2.70 6.33
C ILE A 75 5.50 3.12 6.45
N ILE A 76 6.39 2.18 6.73
CA ILE A 76 7.82 2.42 6.95
C ILE A 76 8.50 3.16 5.77
N PRO A 77 8.40 2.75 4.50
CA PRO A 77 9.01 3.48 3.39
C PRO A 77 8.32 4.83 3.14
N VAL A 78 7.02 4.96 3.40
CA VAL A 78 6.34 6.25 3.19
C VAL A 78 6.89 7.31 4.15
N MET A 79 7.05 6.98 5.43
CA MET A 79 7.55 7.92 6.45
C MET A 79 9.08 7.94 6.58
N GLY A 80 9.69 6.76 6.54
CA GLY A 80 11.07 6.52 6.95
C GLY A 80 12.08 6.46 5.81
N ARG A 81 11.66 6.52 4.53
CA ARG A 81 12.58 6.34 3.39
C ARG A 81 13.77 7.31 3.41
N ARG A 82 13.60 8.54 3.90
CA ARG A 82 14.69 9.52 4.05
C ARG A 82 15.75 9.04 5.04
N LEU A 83 15.33 8.45 6.16
CA LEU A 83 16.23 7.90 7.17
C LEU A 83 16.94 6.63 6.66
N ILE A 84 16.21 5.77 5.95
CA ILE A 84 16.76 4.58 5.29
C ILE A 84 17.84 4.99 4.27
N ALA A 85 17.54 5.97 3.41
CA ALA A 85 18.49 6.50 2.45
C ALA A 85 19.71 7.12 3.14
N GLY A 86 19.52 7.87 4.23
CA GLY A 86 20.61 8.43 5.02
C GLY A 86 21.55 7.37 5.61
N LYS A 87 21.03 6.22 6.06
CA LYS A 87 21.88 5.12 6.55
C LYS A 87 22.64 4.40 5.45
N LEU A 88 22.12 4.43 4.21
CA LEU A 88 22.69 3.71 3.07
C LEU A 88 23.51 4.62 2.12
N GLU A 89 23.55 5.93 2.39
CA GLU A 89 24.23 6.92 1.53
C GLU A 89 25.74 6.66 1.41
N SER A 90 26.37 6.10 2.45
CA SER A 90 27.79 5.74 2.44
C SER A 90 28.10 4.52 1.57
N LYS A 91 27.09 3.70 1.25
CA LYS A 91 27.27 2.45 0.49
C LYS A 91 26.94 2.60 -0.99
N PHE A 92 25.95 3.44 -1.34
CA PHE A 92 25.55 3.62 -2.75
C PHE A 92 25.21 5.08 -3.07
N ALA A 93 25.76 5.58 -4.19
CA ALA A 93 25.53 6.94 -4.69
C ALA A 93 24.04 7.24 -4.97
N PHE A 94 23.26 6.19 -5.31
CA PHE A 94 21.80 6.31 -5.48
C PHE A 94 21.11 6.86 -4.22
N PHE A 95 21.46 6.36 -3.03
CA PHE A 95 20.80 6.75 -1.79
C PHE A 95 21.15 8.18 -1.38
N LYS A 96 22.34 8.67 -1.75
CA LYS A 96 22.70 10.08 -1.59
C LYS A 96 21.74 10.98 -2.38
N GLN A 97 21.57 10.71 -3.67
CA GLN A 97 20.64 11.47 -4.53
C GLN A 97 19.18 11.33 -4.07
N ALA A 98 18.77 10.14 -3.63
CA ALA A 98 17.41 9.89 -3.13
C ALA A 98 17.11 10.64 -1.82
N LYS A 99 18.12 10.80 -0.94
CA LYS A 99 18.01 11.60 0.30
C LYS A 99 17.90 13.09 -0.01
N GLU A 100 18.73 13.60 -0.93
CA GLU A 100 18.76 15.01 -1.32
C GLU A 100 17.49 15.43 -2.06
N SER A 101 16.95 14.54 -2.90
CA SER A 101 15.73 14.81 -3.70
C SER A 101 14.43 14.47 -2.97
N TYR A 102 14.49 14.12 -1.68
CA TYR A 102 13.32 13.72 -0.91
C TYR A 102 12.33 14.87 -0.76
N HIS A 103 11.08 14.64 -1.16
CA HIS A 103 9.98 15.54 -0.90
C HIS A 103 8.73 14.72 -0.55
N PHE A 104 8.09 15.04 0.58
CA PHE A 104 6.86 14.39 1.01
C PHE A 104 5.66 15.02 0.32
N THR A 105 4.85 14.22 -0.38
CA THR A 105 3.70 14.71 -1.14
C THR A 105 2.38 14.49 -0.40
N LYS A 106 1.34 15.28 -0.76
CA LYS A 106 0.01 15.10 -0.18
C LYS A 106 -0.55 13.70 -0.48
N GLN A 107 -0.22 13.15 -1.65
CA GLN A 107 -0.60 11.81 -2.08
C GLN A 107 0.05 10.72 -1.22
N GLU A 108 1.33 10.89 -0.84
CA GLU A 108 2.00 10.01 0.13
C GLU A 108 1.31 10.03 1.50
N GLY A 109 0.87 11.20 1.95
CA GLY A 109 0.05 11.32 3.17
C GLY A 109 -1.28 10.57 3.06
N GLY A 110 -1.91 10.61 1.89
CA GLY A 110 -3.10 9.81 1.59
C GLY A 110 -2.83 8.29 1.67
N LEU A 111 -1.73 7.82 1.06
CA LEU A 111 -1.34 6.41 1.13
C LEU A 111 -1.06 5.97 2.57
N LEU A 112 -0.35 6.80 3.33
CA LEU A 112 -0.09 6.55 4.75
C LEU A 112 -1.39 6.37 5.54
N PHE A 113 -2.37 7.26 5.29
CA PHE A 113 -3.68 7.19 5.94
C PHE A 113 -4.46 5.92 5.54
N LEU A 114 -4.44 5.55 4.26
CA LEU A 114 -5.09 4.32 3.78
C LEU A 114 -4.49 3.07 4.41
N TYR A 115 -3.15 2.93 4.43
CA TYR A 115 -2.49 1.79 5.06
C TYR A 115 -2.76 1.73 6.58
N PHE A 116 -2.84 2.89 7.23
CA PHE A 116 -3.20 2.96 8.65
C PHE A 116 -4.65 2.50 8.91
N LEU A 117 -5.61 2.97 8.10
CA LEU A 117 -7.00 2.50 8.19
C LEU A 117 -7.10 0.99 7.93
N THR A 118 -6.36 0.49 6.95
CA THR A 118 -6.30 -0.94 6.63
C THR A 118 -5.74 -1.77 7.78
N ALA A 119 -4.69 -1.27 8.45
CA ALA A 119 -4.16 -1.92 9.64
C ALA A 119 -5.22 -2.00 10.75
N ILE A 120 -6.01 -0.94 10.94
CA ILE A 120 -7.11 -0.92 11.91
C ILE A 120 -8.19 -1.94 11.55
N THR A 121 -8.63 -2.02 10.29
CA THR A 121 -9.65 -3.00 9.87
C THR A 121 -9.17 -4.44 10.09
N PHE A 122 -7.90 -4.71 9.82
CA PHE A 122 -7.25 -5.98 10.14
C PHE A 122 -7.27 -6.29 11.64
N LEU A 123 -6.89 -5.33 12.50
CA LEU A 123 -6.89 -5.51 13.95
C LEU A 123 -8.30 -5.70 14.53
N ILE A 124 -9.29 -4.92 14.07
CA ILE A 124 -10.69 -5.09 14.49
C ILE A 124 -11.17 -6.50 14.15
N THR A 125 -10.89 -6.96 12.92
CA THR A 125 -11.29 -8.30 12.48
C THR A 125 -10.58 -9.40 13.27
N PHE A 126 -9.30 -9.21 13.59
CA PHE A 126 -8.55 -10.13 14.44
C PHE A 126 -9.18 -10.25 15.84
N VAL A 127 -9.49 -9.12 16.47
CA VAL A 127 -10.13 -9.09 17.79
C VAL A 127 -11.49 -9.75 17.74
N GLU A 128 -12.33 -9.41 16.75
CA GLU A 128 -13.66 -9.98 16.59
C GLU A 128 -13.63 -11.51 16.44
N ILE A 129 -12.76 -12.04 15.58
CA ILE A 129 -12.62 -13.49 15.40
C ILE A 129 -12.08 -14.15 16.68
N SER A 130 -11.18 -13.48 17.40
CA SER A 130 -10.65 -13.99 18.66
C SER A 130 -11.73 -14.06 19.74
N LEU A 131 -12.59 -13.04 19.84
CA LEU A 131 -13.74 -13.02 20.75
C LEU A 131 -14.78 -14.10 20.41
N TYR A 132 -15.02 -14.33 19.12
CA TYR A 132 -15.87 -15.43 18.65
C TYR A 132 -15.29 -16.81 19.03
N LYS A 133 -13.97 -17.00 18.89
CA LYS A 133 -13.30 -18.26 19.27
C LYS A 133 -13.41 -18.60 20.75
N ILE A 134 -13.38 -17.59 21.63
CA ILE A 134 -13.58 -17.77 23.07
C ILE A 134 -15.07 -17.74 23.48
N GLN A 135 -15.98 -17.78 22.51
CA GLN A 135 -17.45 -17.79 22.71
C GLN A 135 -17.99 -16.57 23.47
N LEU A 136 -17.28 -15.44 23.46
CA LEU A 136 -17.76 -14.19 24.08
C LEU A 136 -18.80 -13.49 23.20
N THR A 137 -18.81 -13.78 21.90
CA THR A 137 -19.69 -13.15 20.91
C THR A 137 -20.34 -14.22 20.05
N SER A 138 -21.62 -14.06 19.71
CA SER A 138 -22.38 -15.05 18.94
C SER A 138 -22.08 -15.05 17.44
N GLY A 139 -21.23 -14.13 16.94
CA GLY A 139 -20.90 -14.00 15.53
C GLY A 139 -19.76 -13.02 15.25
N VAL A 140 -19.49 -12.81 13.96
CA VAL A 140 -18.41 -11.95 13.44
C VAL A 140 -18.96 -10.89 12.46
N PRO A 141 -19.82 -9.96 12.95
CA PRO A 141 -20.54 -9.01 12.10
C PRO A 141 -19.64 -8.06 11.28
N PHE A 142 -18.51 -7.59 11.82
CA PHE A 142 -17.58 -6.72 11.11
C PHE A 142 -16.92 -7.46 9.95
N ARG A 143 -16.42 -8.68 10.20
CA ARG A 143 -15.86 -9.54 9.15
C ARG A 143 -16.89 -9.78 8.04
N ILE A 144 -18.14 -10.09 8.39
CA ILE A 144 -19.17 -10.47 7.42
C ILE A 144 -19.74 -9.26 6.68
N HIS A 145 -19.85 -8.07 7.26
CA HIS A 145 -20.57 -6.97 6.62
C HIS A 145 -19.69 -5.79 6.22
N MET A 146 -18.60 -5.54 6.94
CA MET A 146 -17.79 -4.32 6.75
C MET A 146 -16.45 -4.60 6.09
N TYR A 147 -15.80 -5.72 6.40
CA TYR A 147 -14.44 -6.00 5.94
C TYR A 147 -14.27 -5.90 4.42
N GLY A 148 -15.05 -6.65 3.63
CA GLY A 148 -14.97 -6.65 2.17
C GLY A 148 -15.21 -5.27 1.53
N PRO A 149 -16.34 -4.59 1.82
CA PRO A 149 -16.61 -3.26 1.30
C PRO A 149 -15.56 -2.21 1.68
N PHE A 150 -15.05 -2.22 2.92
CA PHE A 150 -14.01 -1.29 3.36
C PHE A 150 -12.71 -1.51 2.60
N HIS A 151 -12.25 -2.77 2.50
CA HIS A 151 -11.04 -3.08 1.76
C HIS A 151 -11.17 -2.70 0.28
N THR A 152 -12.31 -2.99 -0.35
CA THR A 152 -12.57 -2.61 -1.75
C THR A 152 -12.46 -1.09 -1.96
N LEU A 153 -13.04 -0.30 -1.05
CA LEU A 153 -12.97 1.17 -1.14
C LEU A 153 -11.55 1.68 -0.93
N ILE A 154 -10.84 1.16 0.07
CA ILE A 154 -9.44 1.53 0.35
C ILE A 154 -8.57 1.23 -0.87
N SER A 155 -8.68 0.01 -1.40
CA SER A 155 -8.00 -0.45 -2.61
C SER A 155 -8.23 0.49 -3.81
N PHE A 156 -9.49 0.90 -4.03
CA PHE A 156 -9.81 1.86 -5.09
C PHE A 156 -9.10 3.21 -4.88
N PHE A 157 -9.11 3.75 -3.66
CA PHE A 157 -8.42 5.01 -3.35
C PHE A 157 -6.90 4.89 -3.44
N GLU A 158 -6.33 3.73 -3.09
CA GLU A 158 -4.89 3.47 -3.20
C GLU A 158 -4.43 3.59 -4.66
N LEU A 159 -5.08 2.87 -5.58
CA LEU A 159 -4.79 2.97 -7.01
C LEU A 159 -4.99 4.39 -7.54
N PHE A 160 -6.06 5.05 -7.14
CA PHE A 160 -6.31 6.43 -7.52
C PHE A 160 -5.18 7.37 -7.08
N LEU A 161 -4.70 7.25 -5.84
CA LEU A 161 -3.60 8.05 -5.31
C LEU A 161 -2.28 7.79 -6.03
N VAL A 162 -2.00 6.53 -6.35
CA VAL A 162 -0.78 6.12 -7.08
C VAL A 162 -0.80 6.69 -8.49
N ILE A 163 -1.92 6.56 -9.20
CA ILE A 163 -2.09 7.14 -10.53
C ILE A 163 -1.99 8.67 -10.46
N SER A 164 -2.65 9.31 -9.50
CA SER A 164 -2.62 10.77 -9.29
C SER A 164 -1.19 11.27 -9.03
N MET A 165 -0.41 10.53 -8.24
CA MET A 165 0.99 10.83 -7.95
C MET A 165 1.86 10.80 -9.22
N VAL A 166 1.65 9.79 -10.07
CA VAL A 166 2.39 9.62 -11.32
C VAL A 166 2.01 10.69 -12.35
N VAL A 167 0.71 10.94 -12.55
CA VAL A 167 0.21 11.95 -13.49
C VAL A 167 0.65 13.35 -13.06
N GLY A 168 0.48 13.70 -11.77
CA GLY A 168 0.89 15.00 -11.24
C GLY A 168 2.40 15.24 -11.34
N ASN A 169 3.22 14.18 -11.31
CA ASN A 169 4.66 14.28 -11.54
C ASN A 169 5.00 14.53 -13.02
N LYS A 170 4.28 13.90 -13.96
CA LYS A 170 4.49 14.11 -15.40
C LYS A 170 4.27 15.57 -15.80
N THR A 171 3.16 16.17 -15.35
CA THR A 171 2.84 17.59 -15.63
C THR A 171 3.91 18.53 -15.11
N ARG A 172 4.45 18.29 -13.90
CA ARG A 172 5.53 19.12 -13.33
C ARG A 172 6.85 19.01 -14.09
N GLN A 173 7.14 17.86 -14.69
CA GLN A 173 8.33 17.69 -15.53
C GLN A 173 8.17 18.40 -16.88
N GLU A 174 6.97 18.42 -17.45
CA GLU A 174 6.66 19.12 -18.72
C GLU A 174 6.68 20.65 -18.54
N GLU A 175 6.09 21.19 -17.47
CA GLU A 175 6.13 22.62 -17.14
C GLU A 175 7.57 23.11 -16.87
N GLY A 176 8.39 22.27 -16.22
CA GLY A 176 9.81 22.56 -15.99
C GLY A 176 10.65 22.60 -17.28
N HIS A 177 10.22 21.97 -18.37
CA HIS A 177 10.90 22.04 -19.67
C HIS A 177 10.51 23.27 -20.50
N HIS A 178 9.27 23.77 -20.36
CA HIS A 178 8.80 24.94 -21.11
C HIS A 178 9.39 26.27 -20.63
N ASN A 179 9.88 26.36 -19.39
CA ASN A 179 10.50 27.59 -18.88
C ASN A 179 11.99 27.76 -19.26
N PHE A 180 12.59 26.81 -19.98
CA PHE A 180 13.98 26.86 -20.44
C PHE A 180 14.13 26.82 -21.96
N ALA A 181 13.04 26.95 -22.71
CA ALA A 181 13.03 27.12 -24.17
C ALA A 181 12.60 28.55 -24.53
#